data_AF-A0A499UL99-F1
#
_entry.id   AF-A0A499UL99-F1
#
_cell.length_a   1.000
_cell.length_b   1.000
_cell.length_c   1.000
_cell.angle_alpha   90.00
_cell.angle_beta   90.00
_cell.angle_gamma   90.00
#
_symmetry.space_group_name_H-M   'P 1'
#
loop_
_entity.id
_entity.type
_entity.pdbx_description
1 polymer ?
#
loop_
_entity_poly.entity_id
_entity_poly.type
_entity_poly.pdbx_seq_one_letter_code
_entity_poly.pdbx_strand_id
1 'polypeptide(L)'
;MLDDCNDSPSAQQMRGVGIWDSSSNETGWKALLGDGVRGGPDVSPYAAPSRAADLSGLPSTFIDVGSAETFRDEDVAYASRIWQAGGRLELHVWPGGFHGFDVVAPHAVISQDAIAARVAWLRRQLLVCHAASAG
;
A
#
# COMPACT_ATOMS: atom_id res chain seq x y z
N MET A 1 1.66 2.57 5.30
CA MET A 1 1.87 4.01 5.51
C MET A 1 2.48 4.61 4.27
N LEU A 2 1.64 5.12 3.38
CA LEU A 2 2.02 5.86 2.17
C LEU A 2 1.72 7.36 2.31
N ASP A 3 0.73 7.72 3.12
CA ASP A 3 0.29 9.08 3.39
C ASP A 3 0.50 9.43 4.85
N ASP A 4 1.24 10.51 5.08
CA ASP A 4 1.48 11.03 6.41
C ASP A 4 0.29 11.83 6.96
N CYS A 5 -0.69 12.20 6.15
CA CYS A 5 -1.88 12.93 6.62
C CYS A 5 -2.78 12.11 7.56
N ASN A 6 -2.73 10.78 7.52
CA ASN A 6 -3.40 9.87 8.46
C ASN A 6 -4.87 10.25 8.79
N ASP A 7 -5.57 10.82 7.82
CA ASP A 7 -6.90 11.41 7.98
C ASP A 7 -7.90 10.89 6.93
N SER A 8 -7.51 9.88 6.16
CA SER A 8 -8.37 9.21 5.19
C SER A 8 -9.61 8.59 5.87
N PRO A 9 -10.73 8.42 5.14
CA PRO A 9 -11.93 7.80 5.70
C PRO A 9 -11.68 6.42 6.32
N SER A 10 -10.85 5.57 5.69
CA SER A 10 -10.44 4.28 6.25
C SER A 10 -9.65 4.43 7.54
N ALA A 11 -8.72 5.39 7.64
CA ALA A 11 -7.97 5.63 8.86
C ALA A 11 -8.90 6.05 10.02
N GLN A 12 -9.89 6.89 9.74
CA GLN A 12 -10.89 7.29 10.73
C GLN A 12 -11.82 6.14 11.13
N GLN A 13 -12.28 5.33 10.16
CA GLN A 13 -13.11 4.15 10.40
C GLN A 13 -12.41 3.11 11.30
N MET A 14 -11.10 2.98 11.15
CA MET A 14 -10.29 1.99 11.86
C MET A 14 -9.70 2.51 13.18
N ARG A 15 -9.94 3.75 13.56
CA ARG A 15 -9.39 4.35 14.79
C ARG A 15 -9.80 3.53 16.03
N GLY A 16 -8.81 3.03 16.77
CA GLY A 16 -9.00 2.18 17.95
C GLY A 16 -9.45 0.75 17.65
N VAL A 17 -9.41 0.30 16.40
CA VAL A 17 -9.89 -1.03 15.97
C VAL A 17 -8.77 -1.80 15.27
N GLY A 18 -8.64 -3.09 15.59
CA GLY A 18 -7.70 -3.99 14.93
C GLY A 18 -6.29 -3.92 15.52
N ILE A 19 -5.34 -4.55 14.81
CA ILE A 19 -3.94 -4.66 15.25
C ILE A 19 -3.15 -3.39 14.94
N TRP A 20 -3.54 -2.68 13.89
CA TRP A 20 -2.90 -1.43 13.47
C TRP A 20 -3.96 -0.42 13.05
N ASP A 21 -4.07 0.65 13.82
CA ASP A 21 -5.06 1.72 13.66
C ASP A 21 -4.40 3.07 13.33
N SER A 22 -5.22 4.14 13.24
CA SER A 22 -4.69 5.50 13.04
C SER A 22 -3.75 5.97 14.17
N SER A 23 -3.89 5.46 15.40
CA SER A 23 -3.01 5.83 16.53
C SER A 23 -1.63 5.19 16.38
N SER A 24 -1.61 3.96 15.85
CA SER A 24 -0.41 3.24 15.44
C SER A 24 0.33 3.99 14.33
N ASN A 25 -0.40 4.49 13.32
CA ASN A 25 0.14 5.39 12.29
C ASN A 25 0.76 6.65 12.88
N GLU A 26 0.05 7.33 13.78
CA GLU A 26 0.55 8.55 14.41
C GLU A 26 1.88 8.31 15.14
N THR A 27 1.96 7.20 15.87
CA THR A 27 3.19 6.77 16.54
C THR A 27 4.33 6.50 15.54
N GLY A 28 4.04 5.77 14.47
CA GLY A 28 5.02 5.47 13.41
C GLY A 28 5.54 6.72 12.69
N TRP A 29 4.63 7.62 12.30
CA TRP A 29 5.00 8.87 11.64
C TRP A 29 5.78 9.80 12.56
N LYS A 30 5.40 9.91 13.83
CA LYS A 30 6.16 10.69 14.83
C LYS A 30 7.57 10.12 15.02
N ALA A 31 7.74 8.81 15.04
CA ALA A 31 9.05 8.18 15.17
C ALA A 31 9.94 8.44 13.94
N LEU A 32 9.36 8.44 12.73
CA LEU A 32 10.08 8.64 11.48
C LEU A 32 10.40 10.12 11.20
N LEU A 33 9.43 11.01 11.38
CA LEU A 33 9.50 12.41 10.95
C LEU A 33 9.79 13.38 12.11
N GLY A 34 9.56 12.95 13.36
CA GLY A 34 9.55 13.84 14.52
C GLY A 34 8.18 14.48 14.76
N ASP A 35 8.06 15.12 15.92
CA ASP A 35 6.83 15.76 16.37
C ASP A 35 6.45 16.98 15.52
N GLY A 36 5.17 17.06 15.12
CA GLY A 36 4.61 18.21 14.40
C GLY A 36 5.03 18.35 12.93
N VAL A 37 5.79 17.41 12.38
CA VAL A 37 6.27 17.45 10.99
C VAL A 37 5.26 16.89 10.00
N ARG A 38 4.51 15.87 10.43
CA ARG A 38 3.42 15.23 9.69
C ARG A 38 2.42 16.25 9.12
N GLY A 39 2.00 16.04 7.88
CA GLY A 39 1.09 16.95 7.16
C GLY A 39 1.78 18.18 6.58
N GLY A 40 3.02 18.47 6.99
CA GLY A 40 3.78 19.64 6.55
C GLY A 40 4.21 19.60 5.08
N PRO A 41 4.48 20.76 4.45
CA PRO A 41 4.87 20.84 3.04
C PRO A 41 6.24 20.21 2.76
N ASP A 42 7.11 20.11 3.77
CA ASP A 42 8.51 19.68 3.63
C ASP A 42 8.71 18.17 3.85
N VAL A 43 7.63 17.41 4.04
CA VAL A 43 7.74 15.95 4.19
C VAL A 43 8.22 15.34 2.87
N SER A 44 9.35 14.63 2.92
CA SER A 44 9.99 14.04 1.75
C SER A 44 9.11 12.96 1.11
N PRO A 45 9.03 12.90 -0.24
CA PRO A 45 8.37 11.80 -0.94
C PRO A 45 9.03 10.44 -0.73
N TYR A 46 10.28 10.40 -0.25
CA TYR A 46 10.94 9.16 0.15
C TYR A 46 10.52 8.67 1.54
N ALA A 47 9.90 9.53 2.35
CA ALA A 47 9.28 9.14 3.62
C ALA A 47 7.79 8.86 3.44
N ALA A 48 7.06 9.73 2.72
CA ALA A 48 5.65 9.58 2.38
C ALA A 48 5.46 9.57 0.85
N PRO A 49 5.43 8.39 0.20
CA PRO A 49 5.33 8.27 -1.26
C PRO A 49 4.16 9.00 -1.91
N SER A 50 3.06 9.18 -1.18
CA SER A 50 1.93 10.01 -1.61
C SER A 50 2.31 11.47 -1.91
N ARG A 51 3.47 11.96 -1.49
CA ARG A 51 3.94 13.32 -1.80
C ARG A 51 4.71 13.45 -3.09
N ALA A 52 5.06 12.35 -3.76
CA ALA A 52 5.74 12.42 -5.05
C ALA A 52 4.89 13.20 -6.06
N ALA A 53 5.46 14.23 -6.69
CA ALA A 53 4.75 15.05 -7.67
C ALA A 53 4.54 14.33 -9.01
N ASP A 54 5.44 13.40 -9.33
CA ASP A 54 5.38 12.56 -10.52
C ASP A 54 5.60 11.09 -10.14
N LEU A 55 4.72 10.22 -10.65
CA LEU A 55 4.78 8.77 -10.49
C LEU A 55 5.04 8.07 -11.82
N SER A 56 5.36 8.83 -12.88
CA SER A 56 5.76 8.29 -14.17
C SER A 56 7.07 7.51 -14.05
N GLY A 57 7.25 6.49 -14.90
CA GLY A 57 8.47 5.69 -14.92
C GLY A 57 8.65 4.71 -13.77
N LEU A 58 7.70 4.62 -12.82
CA LEU A 58 7.71 3.54 -11.83
C LEU A 58 7.66 2.15 -12.52
N PRO A 59 8.35 1.14 -11.97
CA PRO A 59 8.27 -0.22 -12.48
C PRO A 59 6.84 -0.76 -12.36
N SER A 60 6.57 -1.89 -13.02
CA SER A 60 5.30 -2.60 -12.80
C SER A 60 5.11 -2.81 -11.30
N THR A 61 3.97 -2.35 -10.78
CA THR A 61 3.71 -2.27 -9.34
C THR A 61 2.56 -3.20 -8.97
N PHE A 62 2.65 -3.80 -7.78
CA PHE A 62 1.58 -4.57 -7.15
C PHE A 62 1.29 -3.94 -5.79
N ILE A 63 0.01 -3.66 -5.53
CA ILE A 63 -0.47 -3.19 -4.23
C ILE A 63 -1.62 -4.11 -3.84
N ASP A 64 -1.62 -4.58 -2.60
CA ASP A 64 -2.79 -5.23 -2.01
C ASP A 64 -3.06 -4.73 -0.60
N VAL A 65 -4.34 -4.65 -0.28
CA VAL A 65 -4.84 -4.10 0.99
C VAL A 65 -6.12 -4.79 1.41
N GLY A 66 -6.42 -4.80 2.71
CA GLY A 66 -7.71 -5.26 3.21
C GLY A 66 -8.82 -4.21 3.04
N SER A 67 -10.09 -4.62 3.05
CA SER A 67 -11.21 -3.67 3.08
C SER A 67 -11.51 -3.12 4.48
N ALA A 68 -11.08 -3.82 5.54
CA ALA A 68 -11.19 -3.44 6.94
C ALA A 68 -9.81 -3.01 7.47
N GLU A 69 -9.18 -2.08 6.75
CA GLU A 69 -7.78 -1.71 6.92
C GLU A 69 -7.58 -0.20 6.97
N THR A 70 -6.72 0.25 7.88
CA THR A 70 -6.37 1.67 8.05
C THR A 70 -5.82 2.27 6.76
N PHE A 71 -5.01 1.50 6.02
CA PHE A 71 -4.36 1.92 4.77
C PHE A 71 -5.21 1.85 3.50
N ARG A 72 -6.44 1.31 3.57
CA ARG A 72 -7.27 1.03 2.38
C ARG A 72 -7.35 2.23 1.42
N ASP A 73 -7.72 3.39 1.92
CA ASP A 73 -7.99 4.54 1.06
C ASP A 73 -6.70 5.20 0.55
N GLU A 74 -5.60 5.19 1.33
CA GLU A 74 -4.30 5.72 0.85
C GLU A 74 -3.70 4.83 -0.24
N ASP A 75 -3.81 3.50 -0.10
CA ASP A 75 -3.32 2.53 -1.08
C ASP A 75 -4.09 2.63 -2.40
N VAL A 76 -5.42 2.73 -2.33
CA VAL A 76 -6.29 2.93 -3.50
C VAL A 76 -6.00 4.27 -4.19
N ALA A 77 -5.78 5.33 -3.41
CA ALA A 77 -5.45 6.65 -3.96
C ALA A 77 -4.08 6.65 -4.65
N TYR A 78 -3.07 6.02 -4.04
CA TYR A 78 -1.74 5.90 -4.62
C TYR A 78 -1.76 5.06 -5.91
N ALA A 79 -2.46 3.93 -5.88
CA ALA A 79 -2.69 3.09 -7.06
C ALA A 79 -3.32 3.87 -8.22
N SER A 80 -4.38 4.65 -7.91
CA SER A 80 -5.07 5.48 -8.89
C SER A 80 -4.15 6.52 -9.53
N ARG A 81 -3.25 7.12 -8.75
CA ARG A 81 -2.28 8.11 -9.26
C ARG A 81 -1.21 7.49 -10.15
N ILE A 82 -0.77 6.27 -9.85
CA ILE A 82 0.15 5.53 -10.74
C ILE A 82 -0.51 5.29 -12.10
N TRP A 83 -1.77 4.87 -12.14
CA TRP A 83 -2.49 4.71 -13.41
C TRP A 83 -2.68 6.04 -14.15
N GLN A 84 -3.01 7.12 -13.43
CA GLN A 84 -3.12 8.47 -14.03
C GLN A 84 -1.80 8.95 -14.64
N ALA A 85 -0.66 8.56 -14.07
CA ALA A 85 0.67 8.84 -14.60
C ALA A 85 1.08 7.89 -15.75
N GLY A 86 0.20 6.99 -16.20
CA GLY A 86 0.45 6.03 -17.27
C GLY A 86 1.23 4.77 -16.83
N GLY A 87 1.36 4.54 -15.53
CA GLY A 87 2.07 3.39 -14.96
C GLY A 87 1.31 2.07 -15.07
N ARG A 88 2.03 0.96 -14.92
CA ARG A 88 1.47 -0.40 -14.90
C ARG A 88 1.30 -0.84 -13.45
N LEU A 89 0.05 -0.96 -13.00
CA LEU A 89 -0.26 -1.34 -11.63
C LEU A 89 -1.39 -2.37 -11.54
N GLU A 90 -1.24 -3.30 -10.61
CA GLU A 90 -2.27 -4.25 -10.18
C GLU A 90 -2.63 -3.96 -8.72
N LEU A 91 -3.91 -3.76 -8.44
CA LEU A 91 -4.46 -3.49 -7.11
C LEU A 91 -5.42 -4.60 -6.71
N HIS A 92 -5.26 -5.15 -5.51
CA HIS A 92 -6.23 -6.05 -4.89
C HIS A 92 -6.76 -5.45 -3.59
N VAL A 93 -8.09 -5.44 -3.41
CA VAL A 93 -8.74 -5.06 -2.16
C VAL A 93 -9.48 -6.29 -1.60
N TRP A 94 -8.95 -6.87 -0.54
CA TRP A 94 -9.39 -8.15 0.02
C TRP A 94 -10.55 -7.95 0.99
N PRO A 95 -11.78 -8.44 0.69
CA PRO A 95 -12.96 -8.19 1.51
C PRO A 95 -12.83 -8.78 2.93
N GLY A 96 -12.89 -7.92 3.94
CA GLY A 96 -12.75 -8.30 5.35
C GLY A 96 -11.30 -8.48 5.84
N GLY A 97 -10.30 -8.32 4.97
CA GLY A 97 -8.89 -8.27 5.38
C GLY A 97 -8.62 -7.06 6.29
N PHE A 98 -7.84 -7.28 7.34
CA PHE A 98 -7.32 -6.27 8.28
C PHE A 98 -5.79 -6.26 8.25
N HIS A 99 -5.15 -5.38 9.03
CA HIS A 99 -3.71 -5.20 8.96
C HIS A 99 -2.94 -6.49 9.23
N GLY A 100 -2.17 -6.96 8.25
CA GLY A 100 -1.39 -8.19 8.35
C GLY A 100 -2.22 -9.47 8.49
N PHE A 101 -3.46 -9.50 7.95
CA PHE A 101 -4.35 -10.66 8.04
C PHE A 101 -3.71 -11.97 7.55
N ASP A 102 -2.83 -11.89 6.55
CA ASP A 102 -2.12 -13.02 5.96
C ASP A 102 -1.06 -13.62 6.88
N VAL A 103 -0.46 -12.80 7.75
CA VAL A 103 0.49 -13.24 8.78
C VAL A 103 -0.23 -13.75 10.03
N VAL A 104 -1.28 -13.05 10.45
CA VAL A 104 -2.01 -13.34 11.70
C VAL A 104 -2.93 -14.55 11.55
N ALA A 105 -3.54 -14.73 10.38
CA ALA A 105 -4.44 -15.83 10.07
C ALA A 105 -4.01 -16.55 8.79
N PRO A 106 -2.85 -17.22 8.76
CA PRO A 106 -2.24 -17.76 7.53
C PRO A 106 -3.04 -18.89 6.88
N HIS A 107 -3.93 -19.54 7.64
CA HIS A 107 -4.79 -20.62 7.16
C HIS A 107 -6.18 -20.14 6.70
N ALA A 108 -6.50 -18.85 6.85
CA ALA A 108 -7.74 -18.31 6.31
C ALA A 108 -7.68 -18.31 4.77
N VAL A 109 -8.81 -18.59 4.12
CA VAL A 109 -8.91 -18.65 2.65
C VAL A 109 -8.44 -17.34 2.02
N ILE A 110 -8.89 -16.19 2.55
CA ILE A 110 -8.47 -14.86 2.10
C ILE A 110 -6.95 -14.65 2.16
N SER A 111 -6.28 -15.17 3.19
CA SER A 111 -4.83 -15.10 3.36
C SER A 111 -4.10 -15.90 2.28
N GLN A 112 -4.58 -17.11 2.01
CA GLN A 112 -4.01 -17.98 0.99
C GLN A 112 -4.21 -17.39 -0.41
N ASP A 113 -5.38 -16.83 -0.69
CA ASP A 113 -5.69 -16.16 -1.95
C ASP A 113 -4.79 -14.93 -2.17
N ALA A 114 -4.60 -14.09 -1.13
CA ALA A 114 -3.73 -12.93 -1.20
C ALA A 114 -2.26 -13.28 -1.45
N ILE A 115 -1.76 -14.33 -0.80
CA ILE A 115 -0.40 -14.86 -1.05
C ILE A 115 -0.30 -15.42 -2.48
N ALA A 116 -1.29 -16.18 -2.93
CA ALA A 116 -1.30 -16.77 -4.26
C ALA A 116 -1.30 -15.68 -5.36
N ALA A 117 -2.08 -14.61 -5.19
CA ALA A 117 -2.11 -13.47 -6.10
C ALA A 117 -0.75 -12.77 -6.20
N ARG A 118 -0.11 -12.47 -5.05
CA ARG A 118 1.25 -11.89 -4.99
C ARG A 118 2.27 -12.75 -5.72
N VAL A 119 2.28 -14.06 -5.46
CA VAL A 119 3.20 -15.01 -6.12
C VAL A 119 2.94 -15.11 -7.62
N ALA A 120 1.67 -15.16 -8.04
CA ALA A 120 1.31 -15.19 -9.45
C ALA A 120 1.77 -13.93 -10.18
N TRP A 121 1.63 -12.75 -9.56
CA TRP A 121 2.15 -11.50 -10.11
C TRP A 121 3.67 -11.52 -10.25
N LEU A 122 4.41 -11.91 -9.20
CA LEU A 122 5.87 -12.03 -9.24
C LEU A 122 6.34 -12.97 -10.36
N ARG A 123 5.67 -14.12 -10.54
CA ARG A 123 5.96 -15.05 -11.65
C ARG A 123 5.78 -14.36 -13.01
N ARG A 124 4.70 -13.60 -13.21
CA ARG A 124 4.51 -12.83 -14.45
C ARG A 124 5.61 -11.80 -14.67
N GLN A 125 6.13 -11.15 -13.63
CA GLN A 125 7.21 -10.17 -13.79
C GLN A 125 8.56 -10.82 -14.10
N LEU A 126 8.91 -11.89 -13.39
CA LEU A 126 10.23 -12.51 -13.48
C LEU A 126 10.38 -13.45 -14.68
N LEU A 127 9.29 -14.09 -15.13
CA LEU A 127 9.34 -15.02 -16.25
C LEU A 127 9.31 -14.32 -17.62
N VAL A 128 8.93 -13.05 -17.69
CA VAL A 128 8.93 -12.27 -18.94
C VAL A 128 10.35 -11.84 -19.36
N CYS A 129 11.33 -11.87 -18.45
CA CYS A 129 12.73 -11.54 -18.77
C CYS A 129 13.48 -12.57 -19.63
N HIS A 130 12.92 -13.74 -19.95
CA HIS A 130 13.60 -14.74 -20.79
C HIS A 130 13.27 -14.67 -22.29
N ALA A 131 12.33 -13.81 -22.72
CA ALA A 131 11.89 -13.76 -24.12
C ALA A 131 12.45 -12.55 -24.92
N ALA A 132 13.16 -11.62 -24.27
CA ALA A 132 13.59 -10.36 -24.91
C ALA A 132 15.07 -10.30 -25.33
N SER A 133 15.80 -11.43 -25.31
CA SER A 133 17.22 -11.50 -25.68
C SER A 133 17.54 -12.46 -26.85
N ALA A 134 16.54 -12.85 -27.64
CA ALA A 134 16.73 -13.56 -28.90
C ALA A 134 16.10 -12.75 -30.05
N GLY A 135 16.89 -11.86 -30.64
CA GLY A 135 16.50 -11.05 -31.80
C GLY A 135 17.62 -10.13 -32.24
#